data_AF-A0A966EVG7-F1
#
_entry.id   AF-A0A966EVG7-F1
#
_cell.length_a   1.000
_cell.length_b   1.000
_cell.length_c   1.000
_cell.angle_alpha   90.00
_cell.angle_beta   90.00
_cell.angle_gamma   90.00
#
_symmetry.space_group_name_H-M   'P 1'
#
loop_
_entity.id
_entity.type
_entity.pdbx_description
1 polymer ?
#
loop_
_entity_poly.entity_id
_entity_poly.type
_entity_poly.pdbx_seq_one_letter_code
_entity_poly.pdbx_strand_id
1 'polypeptide(L)'
;MIKLKIRIRTKEPDETGRTDNSLGLMFWAAVSFLAVLIFCAIFADVLPFKNPNQTFKGFNKNGPSGSFLLGNDGVGRDILSRVIYGAQTSLVIAVVGTCIALIIGGSIGLAAGYYRGKVDRLLTVMLNTTLIIPPLILFISLILFLDPEAERRMFILIFTFALLSIAPIGRVVRANTMAWSEREFV
;
A
#
# COMPACT_ATOMS: atom_id res chain seq x y z
N MET A 1 43.80 -2.59 5.31
CA MET A 1 42.93 -3.77 5.08
C MET A 1 42.25 -4.13 6.40
N ILE A 2 41.11 -3.51 6.70
CA ILE A 2 40.43 -3.59 8.01
C ILE A 2 39.24 -4.55 7.87
N LYS A 3 39.31 -5.73 8.50
CA LYS A 3 38.20 -6.69 8.55
C LYS A 3 37.24 -6.29 9.66
N LEU A 4 36.09 -5.72 9.29
CA LEU A 4 34.98 -5.48 10.21
C LEU A 4 34.27 -6.82 10.49
N LYS A 5 34.47 -7.37 11.69
CA LYS A 5 33.83 -8.61 12.15
C LYS A 5 32.46 -8.26 12.74
N ILE A 6 31.43 -8.21 11.89
CA ILE A 6 30.04 -8.05 12.33
C ILE A 6 29.64 -9.32 13.08
N ARG A 7 29.49 -9.22 14.41
CA ARG A 7 29.05 -10.32 15.25
C ARG A 7 27.52 -10.30 15.33
N ILE A 8 26.86 -10.99 14.40
CA ILE A 8 25.43 -11.25 14.47
C ILE A 8 25.20 -12.21 15.64
N ARG A 9 24.52 -11.73 16.68
CA ARG A 9 24.13 -12.54 17.83
C ARG A 9 22.86 -13.29 17.47
N THR A 10 23.01 -14.46 16.87
CA THR A 10 21.93 -15.43 16.71
C THR A 10 21.59 -15.96 18.10
N LYS A 11 20.37 -15.68 18.56
CA LYS A 11 19.80 -16.24 19.80
C LYS A 11 19.56 -17.73 19.52
N GLU A 12 20.34 -18.60 20.14
CA GLU A 12 20.11 -20.06 20.07
C GLU A 12 18.76 -20.40 20.70
N PRO A 13 18.03 -21.38 20.13
CA PRO A 13 16.73 -21.79 20.65
C PRO A 13 16.89 -22.50 22.01
N ASP A 14 16.05 -22.11 22.97
CA ASP A 14 15.90 -22.75 24.29
C ASP A 14 15.33 -24.18 24.11
N GLU A 15 15.82 -25.13 24.91
CA GLU A 15 15.49 -26.57 24.88
C GLU A 15 14.00 -26.89 25.13
N THR A 16 13.19 -25.88 25.46
CA THR A 16 11.74 -26.00 25.70
C THR A 16 10.86 -25.60 24.51
N GLY A 17 11.42 -25.23 23.35
CA GLY A 17 10.66 -24.90 22.14
C GLY A 17 9.73 -23.68 22.29
N ARG A 18 9.81 -22.95 23.41
CA ARG A 18 9.00 -21.77 23.69
C ARG A 18 9.83 -20.53 23.39
N THR A 19 9.70 -20.02 22.18
CA THR A 19 10.19 -18.67 21.89
C THR A 19 9.35 -17.70 22.71
N ASP A 20 9.93 -17.12 23.77
CA ASP A 20 9.39 -15.93 24.42
C ASP A 20 9.35 -14.80 23.38
N ASN A 21 8.23 -14.73 22.66
CA ASN A 21 7.93 -13.72 21.65
C ASN A 21 7.33 -12.50 22.34
N SER A 22 8.04 -11.95 23.32
CA SER A 22 7.86 -10.56 23.71
C SER A 22 8.29 -9.71 22.50
N LEU A 23 7.34 -9.44 21.59
CA LEU A 23 7.51 -8.49 20.49
C LEU A 23 8.01 -7.17 21.11
N GLY A 24 9.19 -6.71 20.69
CA GLY A 24 9.88 -5.59 21.34
C GLY A 24 9.03 -4.31 21.36
N LEU A 25 9.33 -3.40 22.29
CA LEU A 25 8.62 -2.12 22.46
C LEU A 25 8.43 -1.33 21.14
N MET A 26 9.43 -1.40 20.24
CA MET A 26 9.39 -0.75 18.93
C MET A 26 8.28 -1.30 18.02
N PHE A 27 7.99 -2.61 18.10
CA PHE A 27 6.90 -3.23 17.35
C PHE A 27 5.55 -2.66 17.81
N TRP A 28 5.33 -2.63 19.13
CA TRP A 28 4.09 -2.10 19.70
C TRP A 28 3.90 -0.61 19.44
N ALA A 29 4.98 0.18 19.48
CA ALA A 29 4.93 1.59 19.11
C ALA A 29 4.51 1.79 17.64
N ALA A 30 5.05 0.99 16.71
CA ALA A 30 4.68 1.04 15.30
C ALA A 30 3.23 0.62 15.05
N VAL A 31 2.78 -0.46 15.69
CA VAL A 31 1.39 -0.94 15.60
C VAL A 31 0.42 0.10 16.16
N SER A 32 0.73 0.68 17.32
CA SER A 32 -0.09 1.72 17.93
C SER A 32 -0.19 2.95 17.03
N PHE A 33 0.93 3.39 16.45
CA PHE A 33 0.94 4.53 15.53
C PHE A 33 0.08 4.26 14.28
N LEU A 34 0.22 3.07 13.67
CA LEU A 34 -0.58 2.67 12.53
C LEU A 34 -2.07 2.57 12.88
N ALA A 35 -2.40 2.02 14.04
CA ALA A 35 -3.77 1.91 14.52
C ALA A 35 -4.42 3.29 14.71
N VAL A 36 -3.69 4.25 15.28
CA VAL A 36 -4.15 5.64 15.41
C VAL A 36 -4.37 6.29 14.03
N LEU A 37 -3.46 6.08 13.07
CA LEU A 37 -3.64 6.61 11.72
C LEU A 37 -4.86 6.03 11.02
N ILE A 38 -5.08 4.72 11.11
CA ILE A 38 -6.25 4.05 10.54
C ILE A 38 -7.53 4.56 11.21
N PHE A 39 -7.52 4.70 12.54
CA PHE A 39 -8.65 5.27 13.28
C PHE A 39 -8.97 6.70 12.81
N CYS A 40 -7.99 7.60 12.77
CA CYS A 40 -8.18 8.96 12.27
C CYS A 40 -8.68 9.00 10.82
N ALA A 41 -8.20 8.11 9.95
CA ALA A 41 -8.62 8.02 8.56
C ALA A 41 -10.06 7.53 8.40
N ILE A 42 -10.47 6.52 9.18
CA ILE A 42 -11.85 5.99 9.14
C ILE A 42 -12.84 7.00 9.71
N PHE A 43 -12.49 7.65 10.83
CA PHE A 43 -13.34 8.63 11.50
C PHE A 43 -13.13 10.07 11.00
N ALA A 44 -12.46 10.27 9.86
CA ALA A 44 -12.16 11.60 9.32
C ALA A 44 -13.42 12.45 9.11
N ASP A 45 -14.52 11.84 8.66
CA ASP A 45 -15.79 12.52 8.40
C ASP A 45 -16.58 12.86 9.67
N VAL A 46 -16.30 12.18 10.79
CA VAL A 46 -17.00 12.36 12.07
C VAL A 46 -16.21 13.31 13.00
N LEU A 47 -14.88 13.32 12.86
CA LEU A 47 -14.01 14.19 13.63
C LEU A 47 -14.13 15.64 13.13
N PRO A 48 -13.97 16.65 14.02
CA PRO A 48 -14.15 18.06 13.69
C PRO A 48 -12.93 18.63 12.91
N PHE A 49 -12.51 17.96 11.85
CA PHE A 49 -11.45 18.44 10.97
C PHE A 49 -11.99 19.52 10.01
N LYS A 50 -11.10 20.41 9.58
CA LYS A 50 -11.43 21.45 8.61
C LYS A 50 -11.61 20.80 7.24
N ASN A 51 -12.42 21.43 6.38
CA ASN A 51 -12.56 20.93 5.02
C ASN A 51 -11.18 21.00 4.31
N PRO A 52 -10.67 19.86 3.77
CA PRO A 52 -9.30 19.77 3.23
C PRO A 52 -9.09 20.63 1.97
N ASN A 53 -10.17 20.98 1.27
CA ASN A 53 -10.14 21.80 0.06
C ASN A 53 -10.45 23.28 0.35
N GLN A 54 -10.87 23.61 1.57
CA GLN A 54 -11.16 24.98 1.94
C GLN A 54 -9.87 25.80 2.03
N THR A 55 -9.90 26.95 1.37
CA THR A 55 -8.78 27.88 1.30
C THR A 55 -9.06 29.06 2.22
N PHE A 56 -8.25 29.24 3.27
CA PHE A 56 -8.40 30.35 4.20
C PHE A 56 -7.60 31.56 3.72
N LYS A 57 -8.31 32.59 3.23
CA LYS A 57 -7.69 33.83 2.74
C LYS A 57 -6.95 34.55 3.88
N GLY A 58 -5.77 35.11 3.58
CA GLY A 58 -4.95 35.85 4.55
C GLY A 58 -3.98 35.00 5.36
N PHE A 59 -3.99 33.68 5.21
CA PHE A 59 -3.05 32.77 5.84
C PHE A 59 -2.11 32.19 4.78
N ASN A 60 -0.96 32.83 4.56
CA ASN A 60 0.04 32.34 3.60
C ASN A 60 1.21 31.70 4.33
N LYS A 61 1.34 30.38 4.20
CA LYS A 61 2.48 29.57 4.65
C LYS A 61 2.90 29.88 6.09
N ASN A 62 1.98 29.68 7.02
CA ASN A 62 2.25 29.82 8.45
C ASN A 62 2.64 28.47 9.07
N GLY A 63 3.59 28.51 10.02
CA GLY A 63 3.96 27.35 10.82
C GLY A 63 2.85 26.87 11.76
N PRO A 64 3.15 25.89 12.63
CA PRO A 64 2.21 25.38 13.61
C PRO A 64 1.61 26.52 14.45
N SER A 65 0.28 26.59 14.49
CA SER A 65 -0.45 27.62 15.24
C SER A 65 -1.71 27.01 15.85
N GLY A 66 -2.31 27.68 16.85
CA GLY A 66 -3.54 27.19 17.50
C GLY A 66 -4.70 26.94 16.52
N SER A 67 -4.72 27.65 15.38
CA SER A 67 -5.70 27.43 14.32
C SER A 67 -5.27 26.41 13.27
N PHE A 68 -3.97 26.14 13.11
CA PHE A 68 -3.43 25.18 12.14
C PHE A 68 -2.36 24.33 12.83
N LEU A 69 -2.76 23.18 13.39
CA LEU A 69 -1.89 22.34 14.22
C LEU A 69 -0.60 21.92 13.51
N LEU A 70 -0.67 21.62 12.21
CA LEU A 70 0.49 21.32 11.37
C LEU A 70 0.87 22.46 10.40
N GLY A 71 0.28 23.65 10.59
CA GLY A 71 0.43 24.78 9.67
C GLY A 71 -0.48 24.67 8.43
N ASN A 72 -0.31 25.64 7.53
CA ASN A 72 -1.05 25.70 6.27
C ASN A 72 -0.12 25.67 5.04
N ASP A 73 -0.66 25.25 3.90
CA ASP A 73 0.06 25.25 2.64
C ASP A 73 0.24 26.67 2.06
N GLY A 74 0.96 26.79 0.94
CA GLY A 74 1.22 28.08 0.30
C GLY A 74 -0.03 28.80 -0.23
N VAL A 75 -1.19 28.18 -0.15
CA VAL A 75 -2.48 28.74 -0.59
C VAL A 75 -3.40 28.97 0.63
N GLY A 76 -3.04 28.52 1.82
CA GLY A 76 -3.80 28.71 3.06
C GLY A 76 -4.76 27.57 3.41
N ARG A 77 -4.50 26.35 2.95
CA ARG A 77 -5.27 25.14 3.32
C ARG A 77 -4.64 24.44 4.51
N ASP A 78 -5.47 23.83 5.37
CA ASP A 78 -4.99 23.12 6.57
C ASP A 78 -4.26 21.81 6.23
N ILE A 79 -2.99 21.69 6.62
CA ILE A 79 -2.16 20.53 6.30
C ILE A 79 -2.65 19.29 7.07
N LEU A 80 -3.05 19.44 8.33
CA LEU A 80 -3.51 18.32 9.15
C LEU A 80 -4.72 17.64 8.53
N SER A 81 -5.74 18.42 8.20
CA SER A 81 -6.94 17.88 7.55
C SER A 81 -6.59 17.22 6.22
N ARG A 82 -5.73 17.83 5.39
CA ARG A 82 -5.30 17.22 4.11
C ARG A 82 -4.56 15.90 4.29
N VAL A 83 -3.75 15.75 5.34
CA VAL A 83 -3.06 14.49 5.64
C VAL A 83 -4.07 13.40 6.04
N ILE A 84 -5.04 13.73 6.89
CA ILE A 84 -6.03 12.76 7.39
C ILE A 84 -6.98 12.30 6.28
N TYR A 85 -7.56 13.23 5.52
CA TYR A 85 -8.40 12.89 4.36
C TYR A 85 -7.59 12.23 3.23
N GLY A 86 -6.31 12.60 3.09
CA GLY A 86 -5.38 11.90 2.19
C GLY A 86 -5.12 10.46 2.63
N ALA A 87 -5.01 10.21 3.94
CA ALA A 87 -4.85 8.86 4.48
C ALA A 87 -6.10 8.01 4.25
N GLN A 88 -7.30 8.57 4.46
CA GLN A 88 -8.58 7.91 4.19
C GLN A 88 -8.67 7.45 2.73
N THR A 89 -8.47 8.36 1.79
CA THR A 89 -8.51 8.04 0.35
C THR A 89 -7.45 7.00 -0.04
N SER A 90 -6.22 7.13 0.47
CA SER A 90 -5.14 6.16 0.23
C SER A 90 -5.47 4.76 0.77
N LEU A 91 -6.09 4.68 1.95
CA LEU A 91 -6.49 3.41 2.57
C LEU A 91 -7.54 2.70 1.71
N VAL A 92 -8.56 3.43 1.25
CA VAL A 92 -9.61 2.85 0.40
C VAL A 92 -9.04 2.35 -0.92
N ILE A 93 -8.18 3.15 -1.57
CA ILE A 93 -7.53 2.74 -2.83
C ILE A 93 -6.69 1.49 -2.64
N ALA A 94 -5.86 1.45 -1.59
CA ALA A 94 -5.00 0.31 -1.30
C ALA A 94 -5.80 -0.94 -1.00
N VAL A 95 -6.82 -0.87 -0.14
CA VAL A 95 -7.61 -2.04 0.26
C VAL A 95 -8.44 -2.57 -0.90
N VAL A 96 -9.25 -1.71 -1.53
CA VAL A 96 -10.15 -2.14 -2.62
C VAL A 96 -9.34 -2.61 -3.83
N GLY A 97 -8.31 -1.85 -4.21
CA GLY A 97 -7.46 -2.20 -5.34
C GLY A 97 -6.68 -3.50 -5.11
N THR A 98 -6.18 -3.73 -3.90
CA THR A 98 -5.51 -5.00 -3.55
C THR A 98 -6.48 -6.17 -3.57
N CYS A 99 -7.71 -6.03 -3.06
CA CYS A 99 -8.71 -7.09 -3.11
C CYS A 99 -9.04 -7.50 -4.56
N ILE A 100 -9.24 -6.53 -5.45
CA ILE A 100 -9.49 -6.79 -6.88
C ILE A 100 -8.27 -7.50 -7.51
N ALA A 101 -7.08 -6.99 -7.25
CA ALA A 101 -5.84 -7.56 -7.77
C ALA A 101 -5.56 -8.97 -7.20
N LEU A 102 -5.98 -9.26 -5.97
CA LEU A 102 -5.87 -10.58 -5.36
C LEU A 102 -6.80 -11.58 -6.04
N ILE A 103 -8.04 -11.20 -6.34
CA ILE A 103 -8.98 -12.06 -7.05
C ILE A 103 -8.45 -12.36 -8.46
N ILE A 104 -8.10 -11.33 -9.23
CA ILE A 104 -7.70 -11.48 -10.63
C ILE A 104 -6.28 -12.06 -10.73
N GLY A 105 -5.30 -11.40 -10.10
CA GLY A 105 -3.90 -11.80 -10.11
C GLY A 105 -3.68 -13.14 -9.40
N GLY A 106 -4.38 -13.39 -8.30
CA GLY A 106 -4.34 -14.68 -7.62
C GLY A 106 -4.88 -15.81 -8.49
N SER A 107 -6.00 -15.62 -9.19
CA SER A 107 -6.53 -16.62 -10.13
C SER A 107 -5.56 -16.90 -11.28
N ILE A 108 -4.95 -15.86 -11.86
CA ILE A 108 -3.92 -16.00 -12.90
C ILE A 108 -2.69 -16.74 -12.36
N GLY A 109 -2.24 -16.38 -11.15
CA GLY A 109 -1.08 -17.00 -10.50
C GLY A 109 -1.31 -18.47 -10.18
N LEU A 110 -2.50 -18.82 -9.68
CA LEU A 110 -2.93 -20.20 -9.44
C LEU A 110 -2.92 -21.01 -10.74
N ALA A 111 -3.55 -20.49 -11.80
CA ALA A 111 -3.57 -21.16 -13.10
C ALA A 111 -2.16 -21.37 -13.68
N ALA A 112 -1.30 -20.35 -13.61
CA ALA A 112 0.08 -20.44 -14.07
C ALA A 112 0.89 -21.47 -13.28
N GLY A 113 0.76 -21.48 -11.94
CA GLY A 113 1.49 -22.41 -11.08
C GLY A 113 1.00 -23.86 -11.17
N TYR A 114 -0.30 -24.07 -11.42
CA TYR A 114 -0.91 -25.39 -11.51
C TYR A 114 -0.68 -26.06 -12.86
N TYR A 115 -1.00 -25.39 -13.98
CA TYR A 115 -0.93 -26.00 -15.32
C TYR A 115 0.50 -26.13 -15.87
N ARG A 116 1.43 -25.29 -15.38
CA ARG A 116 2.84 -25.26 -15.79
C ARG A 116 3.03 -25.13 -17.33
N GLY A 117 4.29 -25.21 -17.80
CA GLY A 117 4.62 -25.28 -19.23
C GLY A 117 4.23 -24.05 -20.06
N LYS A 118 3.44 -24.25 -21.13
CA LYS A 118 3.09 -23.19 -22.09
C LYS A 118 2.13 -22.15 -21.49
N VAL A 119 1.17 -22.60 -20.69
CA VAL A 119 0.18 -21.73 -20.03
C VAL A 119 0.88 -20.80 -19.05
N ASP A 120 1.78 -21.35 -18.24
CA ASP A 120 2.63 -20.59 -17.33
C ASP A 120 3.45 -19.51 -18.05
N ARG A 121 4.12 -19.89 -19.15
CA ARG A 121 4.93 -18.94 -19.94
C ARG A 121 4.07 -17.79 -20.48
N LEU A 122 2.88 -18.09 -21.01
CA LEU A 122 1.97 -17.06 -21.54
C LEU A 122 1.49 -16.10 -20.44
N LEU A 123 0.99 -16.65 -19.32
CA LEU A 123 0.49 -15.85 -18.21
C LEU A 123 1.60 -15.01 -17.57
N THR A 124 2.78 -15.58 -17.38
CA THR A 124 3.93 -14.85 -16.83
C THR A 124 4.37 -13.71 -17.77
N VAL A 125 4.35 -13.92 -19.10
CA VAL A 125 4.61 -12.83 -20.06
C VAL A 125 3.57 -11.71 -19.92
N MET A 126 2.27 -12.04 -19.82
CA MET A 126 1.22 -11.03 -19.61
C MET A 126 1.46 -10.22 -18.33
N LEU A 127 1.79 -10.88 -17.21
CA LEU A 127 2.12 -10.19 -15.95
C LEU A 127 3.38 -9.31 -16.08
N ASN A 128 4.39 -9.76 -16.84
CA ASN A 128 5.62 -9.01 -17.04
C ASN A 128 5.41 -7.75 -17.87
N THR A 129 4.54 -7.80 -18.88
CA THR A 129 4.24 -6.65 -19.75
C THR A 129 3.65 -5.47 -18.97
N THR A 130 2.77 -5.75 -18.00
CA THR A 130 2.17 -4.69 -17.16
C THR A 130 3.22 -3.89 -16.39
N LEU A 131 4.34 -4.51 -16.00
CA LEU A 131 5.39 -3.84 -15.23
C LEU A 131 6.35 -2.98 -16.07
N ILE A 132 6.21 -3.00 -17.40
CA ILE A 132 7.02 -2.13 -18.27
C ILE A 132 6.57 -0.67 -18.13
N ILE A 133 5.30 -0.44 -17.79
CA ILE A 133 4.73 0.90 -17.65
C ILE A 133 5.11 1.47 -16.27
N PRO A 134 5.79 2.63 -16.21
CA PRO A 134 6.10 3.27 -14.94
C PRO A 134 4.80 3.66 -14.19
N PRO A 135 4.59 3.17 -12.95
CA PRO A 135 3.34 3.36 -12.21
C PRO A 135 2.93 4.82 -12.09
N LEU A 136 3.87 5.68 -11.70
CA LEU A 136 3.62 7.11 -11.48
C LEU A 136 3.13 7.78 -12.76
N ILE A 137 3.74 7.47 -13.91
CA ILE A 137 3.36 8.03 -15.20
C ILE A 137 1.94 7.57 -15.56
N LEU A 138 1.61 6.29 -15.37
CA LEU A 138 0.28 5.77 -15.65
C LEU A 138 -0.79 6.46 -14.80
N PHE A 139 -0.54 6.64 -13.49
CA PHE A 139 -1.46 7.34 -12.60
C PHE A 139 -1.73 8.77 -13.05
N ILE A 140 -0.69 9.57 -13.29
CA ILE A 140 -0.87 10.98 -13.68
C ILE A 140 -1.52 11.08 -15.06
N SER A 141 -1.15 10.22 -16.02
CA SER A 141 -1.72 10.25 -17.36
C SER A 141 -3.21 9.93 -17.33
N LEU A 142 -3.62 8.85 -16.65
CA LEU A 142 -5.04 8.49 -16.59
C LEU A 142 -5.88 9.56 -15.90
N ILE A 143 -5.40 10.16 -14.82
CA ILE A 143 -6.12 11.25 -14.16
C ILE A 143 -6.27 12.46 -15.11
N LEU A 144 -5.20 12.86 -15.79
CA LEU A 144 -5.23 14.05 -16.66
C LEU A 144 -6.14 13.86 -17.89
N PHE A 145 -6.22 12.64 -18.44
CA PHE A 145 -7.01 12.38 -19.64
C PHE A 145 -8.45 11.93 -19.36
N LEU A 146 -8.68 11.10 -18.33
CA LEU A 146 -9.99 10.50 -18.05
C LEU A 146 -10.78 11.24 -16.95
N ASP A 147 -10.15 12.18 -16.24
CA ASP A 147 -10.76 12.88 -15.10
C ASP A 147 -10.44 14.39 -15.07
N PRO A 148 -10.74 15.14 -16.14
CA PRO A 148 -10.47 16.58 -16.19
C PRO A 148 -11.25 17.36 -15.12
N GLU A 149 -12.43 16.88 -14.73
CA GLU A 149 -13.34 17.54 -13.77
C GLU A 149 -13.22 16.97 -12.34
N ALA A 150 -12.31 16.04 -12.08
CA ALA A 150 -12.07 15.40 -10.79
C ALA A 150 -13.25 14.57 -10.20
N GLU A 151 -14.29 14.29 -10.98
CA GLU A 151 -15.47 13.53 -10.54
C GLU A 151 -15.21 12.03 -10.36
N ARG A 152 -14.34 11.44 -11.20
CA ARG A 152 -14.11 9.99 -11.27
C ARG A 152 -12.75 9.58 -10.72
N ARG A 153 -12.06 10.50 -10.04
CA ARG A 153 -10.68 10.34 -9.57
C ARG A 153 -10.47 9.07 -8.77
N MET A 154 -11.35 8.84 -7.80
CA MET A 154 -11.26 7.70 -6.90
C MET A 154 -11.37 6.38 -7.66
N PHE A 155 -12.31 6.28 -8.59
CA PHE A 155 -12.50 5.08 -9.41
C PHE A 155 -11.27 4.81 -10.29
N ILE A 156 -10.75 5.83 -10.96
CA ILE A 156 -9.56 5.70 -11.82
C ILE A 156 -8.35 5.25 -11.00
N LEU A 157 -8.12 5.85 -9.83
CA LEU A 157 -7.02 5.45 -8.94
C LEU A 157 -7.15 3.99 -8.49
N ILE A 158 -8.35 3.55 -8.09
CA ILE A 158 -8.59 2.15 -7.71
C ILE A 158 -8.32 1.22 -8.89
N PHE A 159 -8.86 1.53 -10.06
CA PHE A 159 -8.68 0.73 -11.27
C PHE A 159 -7.20 0.60 -11.65
N THR A 160 -6.48 1.72 -11.70
CA THR A 160 -5.05 1.75 -12.03
C THR A 160 -4.23 0.99 -10.99
N PHE A 161 -4.51 1.19 -9.70
CA PHE A 161 -3.80 0.48 -8.63
C PHE A 161 -4.04 -1.02 -8.68
N ALA A 162 -5.29 -1.44 -8.92
CA ALA A 162 -5.65 -2.85 -9.09
C ALA A 162 -4.88 -3.46 -10.27
N LEU A 163 -4.91 -2.80 -11.44
CA LEU A 163 -4.22 -3.26 -12.65
C LEU A 163 -2.72 -3.47 -12.40
N LEU A 164 -2.06 -2.51 -11.77
CA LEU A 164 -0.64 -2.58 -11.44
C LEU A 164 -0.32 -3.67 -10.41
N SER A 165 -1.24 -3.96 -9.50
CA SER A 165 -1.07 -4.93 -8.42
C SER A 165 -1.31 -6.38 -8.86
N ILE A 166 -1.96 -6.61 -10.02
CA ILE A 166 -2.19 -7.97 -10.57
C ILE A 166 -0.88 -8.72 -10.76
N ALA A 167 0.13 -8.07 -11.36
CA ALA A 167 1.42 -8.69 -11.66
C ALA A 167 2.20 -9.15 -10.41
N PRO A 168 2.48 -8.29 -9.40
CA PRO A 168 3.20 -8.70 -8.21
C PRO A 168 2.43 -9.77 -7.41
N ILE A 169 1.11 -9.60 -7.22
CA ILE A 169 0.31 -10.59 -6.48
C ILE A 169 0.28 -11.93 -7.22
N GLY A 170 0.02 -11.92 -8.53
CA GLY A 170 -0.01 -13.15 -9.33
C GLY A 170 1.32 -13.90 -9.34
N ARG A 171 2.45 -13.20 -9.33
CA ARG A 171 3.78 -13.83 -9.20
C ARG A 171 3.99 -14.49 -7.84
N VAL A 172 3.58 -13.84 -6.76
CA VAL A 172 3.67 -14.41 -5.39
C VAL A 172 2.78 -15.65 -5.28
N VAL A 173 1.54 -15.57 -5.77
CA VAL A 173 0.60 -16.70 -5.73
C VAL A 173 1.12 -17.86 -6.60
N ARG A 174 1.64 -17.58 -7.80
CA ARG A 174 2.28 -18.58 -8.67
C ARG A 174 3.43 -19.28 -7.97
N ALA A 175 4.34 -18.53 -7.34
CA ALA A 175 5.48 -19.09 -6.62
C ALA A 175 5.04 -20.03 -5.49
N ASN A 176 4.05 -19.62 -4.71
CA ASN A 176 3.46 -20.47 -3.67
C ASN A 176 2.78 -21.71 -4.26
N THR A 177 2.01 -21.55 -5.34
CA THR A 177 1.29 -22.66 -5.99
C THR A 177 2.25 -23.72 -6.54
N MET A 178 3.38 -23.31 -7.13
CA MET A 178 4.42 -24.23 -7.55
C MET A 178 4.99 -25.00 -6.35
N ALA A 179 5.31 -24.30 -5.25
CA ALA A 179 5.85 -24.94 -4.04
C ALA A 179 4.88 -25.95 -3.40
N TRP A 180 3.58 -25.72 -3.49
CA TRP A 180 2.57 -26.67 -2.98
C TRP A 180 2.27 -27.81 -3.95
N SER A 181 2.29 -27.57 -5.27
CA SER A 181 2.02 -28.61 -6.26
C SER A 181 3.15 -29.64 -6.43
N GLU A 182 4.35 -29.38 -5.89
CA GLU A 182 5.46 -30.34 -5.86
C GLU A 182 5.45 -31.23 -4.60
N ARG A 183 4.57 -30.98 -3.64
CA ARG A 183 4.48 -31.80 -2.43
C ARG A 183 3.68 -33.07 -2.68
N GLU A 184 4.18 -34.18 -2.17
CA GLU A 184 3.37 -35.38 -1.99
C GLU A 184 2.40 -35.14 -0.83
N PHE A 185 1.10 -35.18 -1.13
CA PHE A 185 0.06 -35.18 -0.10
C PHE A 185 -0.36 -36.64 0.13
N VAL A 186 -0.23 -37.12 1.36
CA VAL A 186 -0.73 -38.42 1.83
C VAL A 186 -2.23 -38.32 2.13
#